data_AF-Q4ACD8-F1
#
_entry.id   AF-Q4ACD8-F1
#
_cell.length_a   1.000
_cell.length_b   1.000
_cell.length_c   1.000
_cell.angle_alpha   90.00
_cell.angle_beta   90.00
_cell.angle_gamma   90.00
#
_symmetry.space_group_name_H-M   'P 1'
#
loop_
_entity.id
_entity.type
_entity.pdbx_description
1 polymer ?
#
loop_
_entity_poly.entity_id
_entity_poly.type
_entity_poly.pdbx_seq_one_letter_code
_entity_poly.pdbx_strand_id
1 'polypeptide(L)'
;SPRATFSYQTYATEIFDKEANYYGERLFDGLVTLLLDKDTSIYKVAATSWMNQDRTISIKVGKDDFSFKTLSDRSIIYHEVGHAINYQGVFVDENFAAAFAEAWCDVFACFFVNQNVNSFDEIDWSIGTGYVYPSFGSDKVRSLDHPENDVPKSTTRVDQITPDMKRYQKGGFIRYFYHQLVKKLSATMAVREALSTAYDLFYEFEKECF
;
A
#
# COMPACT_ATOMS: atom_id res chain seq x y z
N SER A 1 15.82 13.77 10.87
CA SER A 1 16.42 14.85 10.05
C SER A 1 15.30 15.73 9.50
N PRO A 2 15.37 17.07 9.58
CA PRO A 2 14.30 17.98 9.14
C PRO A 2 13.85 17.81 7.68
N ARG A 3 14.74 17.31 6.80
CA ARG A 3 14.42 17.07 5.38
C ARG A 3 13.47 15.88 5.16
N ALA A 4 13.63 14.82 5.94
CA ALA A 4 12.74 13.66 5.88
C ALA A 4 11.32 14.03 6.33
N THR A 5 11.19 14.82 7.39
CA THR A 5 9.88 15.25 7.90
C THR A 5 9.07 16.05 6.87
N PHE A 6 9.74 16.88 6.07
CA PHE A 6 9.12 17.67 5.01
C PHE A 6 8.57 16.81 3.86
N SER A 7 9.30 15.78 3.42
CA SER A 7 8.88 14.93 2.30
C SER A 7 7.63 14.09 2.59
N TYR A 8 7.45 13.60 3.82
CA TYR A 8 6.29 12.75 4.12
C TYR A 8 4.98 13.53 4.24
N GLN A 9 5.03 14.75 4.81
CA GLN A 9 3.88 15.65 4.81
C GLN A 9 3.47 16.00 3.39
N THR A 10 4.44 16.17 2.47
CA THR A 10 4.16 16.33 1.04
C THR A 10 3.43 15.12 0.47
N TYR A 11 3.87 13.89 0.76
CA TYR A 11 3.21 12.68 0.23
C TYR A 11 1.79 12.48 0.77
N ALA A 12 1.54 12.76 2.06
CA ALA A 12 0.20 12.67 2.63
C ALA A 12 -0.75 13.69 2.00
N THR A 13 -0.31 14.93 1.77
CA THR A 13 -1.13 15.92 1.06
C THR A 13 -1.34 15.53 -0.41
N GLU A 14 -0.28 15.06 -1.08
CA GLU A 14 -0.33 14.66 -2.49
C GLU A 14 -1.39 13.58 -2.75
N ILE A 15 -1.48 12.57 -1.88
CA ILE A 15 -2.48 11.51 -2.06
C ILE A 15 -3.91 12.01 -1.87
N PHE A 16 -4.16 12.88 -0.89
CA PHE A 16 -5.50 13.46 -0.72
C PHE A 16 -5.91 14.34 -1.89
N ASP A 17 -4.99 15.11 -2.45
CA ASP A 17 -5.27 15.92 -3.63
C ASP A 17 -5.52 15.05 -4.85
N LYS A 18 -4.74 13.98 -5.05
CA LYS A 18 -4.95 13.01 -6.13
C LYS A 18 -6.29 12.30 -6.03
N GLU A 19 -6.65 11.85 -4.84
CA GLU A 19 -7.92 11.21 -4.54
C GLU A 19 -9.09 12.16 -4.79
N ALA A 20 -9.04 13.38 -4.25
CA ALA A 20 -10.07 14.39 -4.47
C ALA A 20 -10.25 14.74 -5.94
N ASN A 21 -9.15 14.80 -6.71
CA ASN A 21 -9.22 15.01 -8.15
C ASN A 21 -9.81 13.80 -8.90
N TYR A 22 -9.56 12.59 -8.42
CA TYR A 22 -10.05 11.37 -9.06
C TYR A 22 -11.56 11.16 -8.82
N TYR A 23 -12.02 11.32 -7.58
CA TYR A 23 -13.41 11.09 -7.20
C TYR A 23 -14.29 12.34 -7.24
N GLY A 24 -13.69 13.53 -7.34
CA GLY A 24 -14.41 14.81 -7.26
C GLY A 24 -14.74 15.25 -5.83
N GLU A 25 -14.43 14.44 -4.82
CA GLU A 25 -14.59 14.73 -3.40
C GLU A 25 -13.51 14.05 -2.56
N ARG A 26 -13.31 14.51 -1.33
CA ARG A 26 -12.44 13.81 -0.37
C ARG A 26 -13.22 12.66 0.26
N LEU A 27 -12.75 11.44 0.09
CA LEU A 27 -13.24 10.23 0.77
C LEU A 27 -12.81 10.21 2.25
N PHE A 28 -11.72 10.91 2.58
CA PHE A 28 -11.26 11.08 3.96
C PHE A 28 -11.08 12.56 4.35
N ASP A 29 -11.80 12.97 5.39
CA ASP A 29 -11.79 14.31 5.99
C ASP A 29 -11.20 14.33 7.43
N GLY A 30 -10.65 13.19 7.90
CA GLY A 30 -9.99 13.08 9.20
C GLY A 30 -8.57 13.66 9.23
N LEU A 31 -7.93 13.63 10.41
CA LEU A 31 -6.59 14.20 10.60
C LEU A 31 -5.51 13.15 10.32
N VAL A 32 -4.58 13.39 9.40
CA VAL A 32 -3.37 12.56 9.27
C VAL A 32 -2.26 13.15 10.11
N THR A 33 -1.82 12.41 11.13
CA THR A 33 -0.69 12.78 11.98
C THR A 33 0.53 11.93 11.64
N LEU A 34 1.49 12.50 10.90
CA LEU A 34 2.73 11.79 10.62
C LEU A 34 3.67 11.87 11.84
N LEU A 35 3.79 10.77 12.59
CA LEU A 35 4.66 10.68 13.77
C LEU A 35 6.07 10.26 13.35
N LEU A 36 6.85 11.27 12.96
CA LEU A 36 8.20 11.12 12.41
C LEU A 36 9.23 11.37 13.51
N ASP A 37 9.26 10.42 14.43
CA ASP A 37 10.20 10.14 15.51
C ASP A 37 10.70 11.25 16.47
N LYS A 38 10.62 10.91 17.77
CA LYS A 38 11.61 11.24 18.81
C LYS A 38 11.69 10.17 19.92
N ASP A 39 10.65 9.34 20.10
CA ASP A 39 10.57 8.27 21.12
C ASP A 39 10.23 6.86 20.57
N THR A 40 10.33 6.63 19.25
CA THR A 40 9.90 5.37 18.62
C THR A 40 10.98 4.27 18.58
N SER A 41 11.98 4.31 19.46
CA SER A 41 13.08 3.33 19.57
C SER A 41 12.63 1.87 19.81
N ILE A 42 11.34 1.65 20.04
CA ILE A 42 10.70 0.34 20.20
C ILE A 42 10.05 -0.21 18.92
N TYR A 43 9.85 0.60 17.87
CA TYR A 43 9.17 0.18 16.63
C TYR A 43 10.20 -0.14 15.54
N LYS A 44 10.27 -1.43 15.16
CA LYS A 44 11.27 -2.01 14.24
C LYS A 44 10.89 -1.92 12.76
N VAL A 45 9.65 -1.53 12.46
CA VAL A 45 9.09 -1.39 11.11
C VAL A 45 8.30 -0.09 11.11
N ALA A 46 8.15 0.56 9.96
CA ALA A 46 7.16 1.60 9.75
C ALA A 46 5.82 0.98 10.11
N ALA A 47 5.32 1.35 11.28
CA ALA A 47 4.13 0.79 11.86
C ALA A 47 3.11 1.90 11.84
N THR A 48 2.11 1.78 11.00
CA THR A 48 0.97 2.67 11.09
C THR A 48 0.09 2.18 12.21
N SER A 49 -0.10 3.05 13.19
CA SER A 49 -1.15 2.86 14.18
C SER A 49 -2.32 3.75 13.80
N TRP A 50 -3.46 3.12 13.60
CA TRP A 50 -4.73 3.81 13.46
C TRP A 50 -5.36 4.05 14.83
N MET A 51 -5.81 5.28 15.10
CA MET A 51 -6.64 5.60 16.27
C MET A 51 -8.06 5.96 15.82
N ASN A 52 -8.99 5.03 16.03
CA ASN A 52 -10.38 5.13 15.56
C ASN A 52 -11.18 6.26 16.21
N GLN A 53 -10.87 6.59 17.46
CA GLN A 53 -11.58 7.63 18.21
C GLN A 53 -11.34 9.04 17.64
N ASP A 54 -10.20 9.26 16.99
CA ASP A 54 -9.78 10.58 16.49
C ASP A 54 -9.68 10.64 14.95
N ARG A 55 -10.12 9.59 14.24
CA ARG A 55 -9.88 9.37 12.80
C ARG A 55 -8.47 9.80 12.41
N THR A 56 -7.50 9.36 13.20
CA THR A 56 -6.11 9.79 13.09
C THR A 56 -5.23 8.65 12.62
N ILE A 57 -4.59 8.86 11.47
CA ILE A 57 -3.52 7.99 10.99
C ILE A 57 -2.23 8.43 11.68
N SER A 58 -1.58 7.53 12.39
CA SER A 58 -0.21 7.74 12.90
C SER A 58 0.76 6.81 12.18
N ILE A 59 1.46 7.33 11.17
CA ILE A 59 2.55 6.60 10.51
C ILE A 59 3.79 6.77 11.39
N LYS A 60 4.17 5.72 12.13
CA LYS A 60 5.40 5.71 12.93
C LYS A 60 6.52 5.15 12.09
N VAL A 61 7.44 6.00 11.67
CA VAL A 61 8.65 5.57 10.97
C VAL A 61 9.73 5.29 12.01
N GLY A 62 10.06 4.01 12.23
CA GLY A 62 11.22 3.64 13.04
C GLY A 62 12.52 4.18 12.43
N LYS A 63 13.55 4.36 13.27
CA LYS A 63 14.91 4.65 12.78
C LYS A 63 15.42 3.52 11.89
N ASP A 64 16.42 3.82 11.07
CA ASP A 64 17.25 2.80 10.43
C ASP A 64 17.59 1.71 11.46
N ASP A 65 17.25 0.46 11.15
CA ASP A 65 17.65 -0.69 11.92
C ASP A 65 18.48 -1.64 11.04
N PHE A 66 18.71 -2.87 11.52
CA PHE A 66 19.50 -3.83 10.74
C PHE A 66 18.82 -4.19 9.40
N SER A 67 17.49 -4.14 9.31
CA SER A 67 16.70 -4.66 8.17
C SER A 67 15.99 -3.56 7.36
N PHE A 68 15.67 -2.42 7.99
CA PHE A 68 14.90 -1.33 7.39
C PHE A 68 15.66 0.01 7.40
N LYS A 69 15.47 0.77 6.32
CA LYS A 69 15.94 2.14 6.17
C LYS A 69 14.85 3.13 6.58
N THR A 70 15.25 4.38 6.82
CA THR A 70 14.33 5.50 6.99
C THR A 70 13.40 5.54 5.80
N LEU A 71 12.10 5.64 6.07
CA LEU A 71 11.06 5.68 5.05
C LEU A 71 11.46 6.68 3.96
N SER A 72 11.39 6.35 2.69
CA SER A 72 11.66 7.34 1.63
C SER A 72 10.68 7.24 0.48
N ASP A 73 9.86 6.19 0.50
CA ASP A 73 8.93 5.89 -0.57
C ASP A 73 7.50 6.35 -0.21
N ARG A 74 6.88 7.03 -1.17
CA ARG A 74 5.50 7.51 -1.07
C ARG A 74 4.50 6.36 -1.04
N SER A 75 4.82 5.21 -1.65
CA SER A 75 3.89 4.07 -1.73
C SER A 75 3.50 3.55 -0.34
N ILE A 76 4.41 3.60 0.65
CA ILE A 76 4.08 3.24 2.02
C ILE A 76 3.13 4.27 2.62
N ILE A 77 3.39 5.57 2.45
CA ILE A 77 2.46 6.62 2.95
C ILE A 77 1.06 6.44 2.33
N TYR A 78 1.00 6.15 1.03
CA TYR A 78 -0.27 5.99 0.32
C TYR A 78 -1.00 4.72 0.78
N HIS A 79 -0.29 3.62 0.98
CA HIS A 79 -0.86 2.38 1.53
C HIS A 79 -1.56 2.65 2.87
N GLU A 80 -0.91 3.42 3.74
CA GLU A 80 -1.41 3.70 5.09
C GLU A 80 -2.58 4.70 5.09
N VAL A 81 -2.60 5.62 4.13
CA VAL A 81 -3.79 6.43 3.82
C VAL A 81 -4.92 5.55 3.27
N GLY A 82 -4.59 4.54 2.46
CA GLY A 82 -5.55 3.54 2.01
C GLY A 82 -6.26 2.85 3.17
N HIS A 83 -5.53 2.47 4.22
CA HIS A 83 -6.14 1.87 5.42
C HIS A 83 -7.12 2.80 6.14
N ALA A 84 -6.94 4.11 6.05
CA ALA A 84 -7.85 5.08 6.65
C ALA A 84 -9.12 5.30 5.84
N ILE A 85 -9.00 5.25 4.51
CA ILE A 85 -10.14 5.34 3.59
C ILE A 85 -10.98 4.06 3.70
N ASN A 86 -10.31 2.91 3.67
CA ASN A 86 -10.89 1.57 3.68
C ASN A 86 -11.24 1.06 5.08
N TYR A 87 -11.43 1.91 6.09
CA TYR A 87 -11.30 1.49 7.49
C TYR A 87 -12.15 0.25 7.88
N GLN A 88 -11.46 -0.90 8.05
CA GLN A 88 -11.97 -2.18 8.58
C GLN A 88 -11.34 -2.49 9.95
N GLY A 89 -11.50 -1.62 10.93
CA GLY A 89 -11.13 -1.94 12.32
C GLY A 89 -9.64 -2.27 12.53
N VAL A 90 -9.31 -2.75 13.74
CA VAL A 90 -8.02 -3.38 14.02
C VAL A 90 -8.13 -4.82 13.53
N PHE A 91 -7.34 -5.23 12.52
CA PHE A 91 -7.26 -6.64 12.13
C PHE A 91 -6.55 -7.44 13.23
N VAL A 92 -7.32 -7.90 14.21
CA VAL A 92 -6.82 -8.83 15.23
C VAL A 92 -6.61 -10.22 14.62
N ASP A 93 -7.31 -10.53 13.53
CA ASP A 93 -7.31 -11.84 12.88
C ASP A 93 -6.55 -11.83 11.54
N GLU A 94 -5.71 -12.85 11.31
CA GLU A 94 -4.97 -13.07 10.05
C GLU A 94 -5.86 -13.73 8.98
N ASN A 95 -7.13 -13.32 8.88
CA ASN A 95 -8.13 -13.94 8.01
C ASN A 95 -8.08 -13.37 6.57
N PHE A 96 -8.99 -13.84 5.70
CA PHE A 96 -9.04 -13.42 4.30
C PHE A 96 -9.47 -11.96 4.13
N ALA A 97 -10.40 -11.45 4.94
CA ALA A 97 -10.80 -10.05 4.89
C ALA A 97 -9.61 -9.13 5.22
N ALA A 98 -8.83 -9.47 6.24
CA ALA A 98 -7.59 -8.78 6.58
C ALA A 98 -6.56 -8.82 5.44
N ALA A 99 -6.45 -9.96 4.75
CA ALA A 99 -5.58 -10.09 3.58
C ALA A 99 -6.06 -9.23 2.39
N PHE A 100 -7.38 -9.17 2.18
CA PHE A 100 -7.98 -8.32 1.14
C PHE A 100 -7.74 -6.85 1.43
N ALA A 101 -8.00 -6.38 2.65
CA ALA A 101 -7.80 -4.98 3.01
C ALA A 101 -6.34 -4.54 2.85
N GLU A 102 -5.37 -5.35 3.29
CA GLU A 102 -3.94 -5.06 3.10
C GLU A 102 -3.56 -5.01 1.61
N ALA A 103 -4.07 -5.96 0.81
CA ALA A 103 -3.81 -5.97 -0.63
C ALA A 103 -4.50 -4.81 -1.36
N TRP A 104 -5.70 -4.43 -0.94
CA TRP A 104 -6.40 -3.26 -1.47
C TRP A 104 -5.59 -1.99 -1.21
N CYS A 105 -4.98 -1.85 -0.03
CA CYS A 105 -4.11 -0.72 0.28
C CYS A 105 -2.84 -0.69 -0.58
N ASP A 106 -2.26 -1.86 -0.89
CA ASP A 106 -1.16 -1.97 -1.87
C ASP A 106 -1.62 -1.57 -3.29
N VAL A 107 -2.82 -1.97 -3.70
CA VAL A 107 -3.42 -1.60 -5.00
C VAL A 107 -3.70 -0.09 -5.07
N PHE A 108 -4.27 0.49 -4.02
CA PHE A 108 -4.49 1.93 -3.86
C PHE A 108 -3.18 2.70 -4.03
N ALA A 109 -2.14 2.29 -3.29
CA ALA A 109 -0.82 2.91 -3.41
C ALA A 109 -0.26 2.81 -4.83
N CYS A 110 -0.28 1.61 -5.43
CA CYS A 110 0.18 1.38 -6.79
C CYS A 110 -0.57 2.26 -7.80
N PHE A 111 -1.89 2.33 -7.72
CA PHE A 111 -2.70 3.13 -8.63
C PHE A 111 -2.32 4.61 -8.55
N PHE A 112 -2.35 5.19 -7.35
CA PHE A 112 -2.11 6.62 -7.16
C PHE A 112 -0.67 7.05 -7.43
N VAL A 113 0.31 6.16 -7.25
CA VAL A 113 1.70 6.38 -7.67
C VAL A 113 1.82 6.45 -9.19
N ASN A 114 1.01 5.69 -9.93
CA ASN A 114 1.17 5.45 -11.36
C ASN A 114 0.11 6.10 -12.27
N GLN A 115 -0.74 7.02 -11.78
CA GLN A 115 -1.84 7.62 -12.56
C GLN A 115 -1.43 8.27 -13.90
N ASN A 116 -0.16 8.65 -14.04
CA ASN A 116 0.35 9.37 -15.22
C ASN A 116 1.29 8.53 -16.10
N VAL A 117 1.45 7.23 -15.86
CA VAL A 117 2.26 6.35 -16.73
C VAL A 117 1.60 6.21 -18.11
N ASN A 118 2.40 5.96 -19.16
CA ASN A 118 1.87 5.80 -20.52
C ASN A 118 2.10 4.40 -21.10
N SER A 119 2.95 3.60 -20.46
CA SER A 119 3.22 2.22 -20.85
C SER A 119 3.12 1.28 -19.66
N PHE A 120 2.86 0.00 -19.93
CA PHE A 120 2.72 -1.01 -18.88
C PHE A 120 4.04 -1.23 -18.13
N ASP A 121 5.16 -1.15 -18.85
CA ASP A 121 6.50 -1.35 -18.30
C ASP A 121 6.99 -0.16 -17.47
N GLU A 122 6.32 1.00 -17.56
CA GLU A 122 6.57 2.18 -16.71
C GLU A 122 5.89 2.09 -15.34
N ILE A 123 4.99 1.13 -15.14
CA ILE A 123 4.27 1.01 -13.87
C ILE A 123 5.22 0.51 -12.79
N ASP A 124 5.36 1.29 -11.71
CA ASP A 124 6.00 0.82 -10.50
C ASP A 124 5.06 -0.12 -9.73
N TRP A 125 5.30 -1.42 -9.89
CA TRP A 125 4.59 -2.50 -9.20
C TRP A 125 5.11 -2.79 -7.79
N SER A 126 5.98 -1.93 -7.26
CA SER A 126 6.66 -2.14 -5.98
C SER A 126 6.04 -1.30 -4.88
N ILE A 127 6.03 -1.85 -3.66
CA ILE A 127 5.67 -1.16 -2.45
C ILE A 127 6.91 -1.07 -1.55
N GLY A 128 7.23 0.14 -1.10
CA GLY A 128 8.33 0.43 -0.19
C GLY A 128 9.71 0.25 -0.79
N THR A 129 9.93 0.67 -2.04
CA THR A 129 11.25 0.61 -2.67
C THR A 129 12.25 1.47 -1.90
N GLY A 130 13.43 0.92 -1.62
CA GLY A 130 14.46 1.58 -0.80
C GLY A 130 14.17 1.58 0.70
N TYR A 131 13.07 0.97 1.14
CA TYR A 131 12.74 0.82 2.57
C TYR A 131 13.44 -0.38 3.21
N VAL A 132 13.77 -1.41 2.42
CA VAL A 132 14.48 -2.61 2.87
C VAL A 132 15.94 -2.54 2.41
N TYR A 133 16.88 -2.97 3.24
CA TYR A 133 18.26 -3.15 2.76
C TYR A 133 18.32 -4.30 1.74
N PRO A 134 18.91 -4.11 0.54
CA PRO A 134 18.99 -5.17 -0.47
C PRO A 134 19.65 -6.47 0.03
N SER A 135 20.50 -6.39 1.07
CA SER A 135 21.10 -7.54 1.75
C SER A 135 20.10 -8.50 2.39
N PHE A 136 18.82 -8.13 2.53
CA PHE A 136 17.73 -8.99 3.00
C PHE A 136 16.93 -9.65 1.87
N GLY A 137 17.44 -9.59 0.65
CA GLY A 137 16.90 -10.34 -0.50
C GLY A 137 15.89 -9.56 -1.36
N SER A 138 15.56 -8.32 -0.99
CA SER A 138 14.73 -7.41 -1.77
C SER A 138 15.04 -5.96 -1.41
N ASP A 139 14.95 -5.04 -2.37
CA ASP A 139 15.01 -3.59 -2.14
C ASP A 139 13.63 -2.97 -1.89
N LYS A 140 12.56 -3.76 -2.05
CA LYS A 140 11.15 -3.41 -1.80
C LYS A 140 10.53 -4.29 -0.73
N VAL A 141 9.47 -3.80 -0.11
CA VAL A 141 8.70 -4.54 0.91
C VAL A 141 7.84 -5.61 0.25
N ARG A 142 7.09 -5.23 -0.79
CA ARG A 142 6.20 -6.12 -1.53
C ARG A 142 6.17 -5.77 -3.02
N SER A 143 5.76 -6.74 -3.83
CA SER A 143 5.57 -6.59 -5.27
C SER A 143 4.17 -7.05 -5.68
N LEU A 144 3.58 -6.36 -6.64
CA LEU A 144 2.30 -6.71 -7.23
C LEU A 144 2.47 -7.65 -8.43
N ASP A 145 3.54 -7.50 -9.20
CA ASP A 145 3.87 -8.27 -10.40
C ASP A 145 4.55 -9.62 -10.08
N HIS A 146 5.32 -9.68 -8.99
CA HIS A 146 6.05 -10.84 -8.50
C HIS A 146 5.97 -11.00 -6.95
N PRO A 147 4.78 -11.17 -6.35
CA PRO A 147 4.66 -11.35 -4.90
C PRO A 147 5.43 -12.55 -4.33
N GLU A 148 5.73 -13.55 -5.16
CA GLU A 148 6.54 -14.72 -4.79
C GLU A 148 8.00 -14.38 -4.41
N ASN A 149 8.45 -13.18 -4.79
CA ASN A 149 9.76 -12.63 -4.47
C ASN A 149 9.77 -11.80 -3.17
N ASP A 150 8.61 -11.58 -2.55
CA ASP A 150 8.52 -10.89 -1.26
C ASP A 150 9.31 -11.64 -0.17
N VAL A 151 9.75 -10.94 0.86
CA VAL A 151 10.44 -11.53 2.02
C VAL A 151 9.72 -11.12 3.31
N PRO A 152 9.02 -12.03 4.00
CA PRO A 152 8.80 -13.44 3.64
C PRO A 152 7.85 -13.59 2.44
N LYS A 153 7.96 -14.73 1.74
CA LYS A 153 7.24 -14.96 0.47
C LYS A 153 5.73 -14.81 0.61
N SER A 154 5.14 -14.05 -0.31
CA SER A 154 3.71 -14.02 -0.53
C SER A 154 3.30 -15.09 -1.54
N THR A 155 2.02 -15.44 -1.57
CA THR A 155 1.49 -16.39 -2.56
C THR A 155 0.91 -15.67 -3.77
N THR A 156 0.93 -16.29 -4.95
CA THR A 156 0.20 -15.84 -6.14
C THR A 156 -1.09 -16.62 -6.38
N ARG A 157 -1.43 -17.59 -5.52
CA ARG A 157 -2.56 -18.51 -5.71
C ARG A 157 -3.30 -18.81 -4.42
N VAL A 158 -4.64 -18.83 -4.49
CA VAL A 158 -5.51 -19.09 -3.33
C VAL A 158 -5.25 -20.47 -2.71
N ASP A 159 -4.95 -21.50 -3.51
CA ASP A 159 -4.73 -22.86 -3.03
C ASP A 159 -3.40 -23.07 -2.29
N GLN A 160 -2.52 -22.08 -2.29
CA GLN A 160 -1.28 -22.09 -1.52
C GLN A 160 -1.42 -21.40 -0.16
N ILE A 161 -2.58 -20.78 0.13
CA ILE A 161 -2.82 -20.09 1.40
C ILE A 161 -2.88 -21.12 2.53
N THR A 162 -2.02 -20.95 3.54
CA THR A 162 -2.05 -21.75 4.77
C THR A 162 -2.53 -20.91 5.96
N PRO A 163 -3.03 -21.54 7.05
CA PRO A 163 -3.45 -20.83 8.26
C PRO A 163 -2.33 -19.95 8.85
N ASP A 164 -1.09 -20.41 8.81
CA ASP A 164 0.08 -19.74 9.40
C ASP A 164 0.57 -18.52 8.62
N MET A 165 0.15 -18.37 7.37
CA MET A 165 0.52 -17.19 6.57
C MET A 165 -0.06 -15.92 7.18
N LYS A 166 0.75 -14.87 7.19
CA LYS A 166 0.31 -13.52 7.56
C LYS A 166 -0.59 -12.93 6.48
N ARG A 167 -1.48 -12.01 6.88
CA ARG A 167 -2.39 -11.31 5.96
C ARG A 167 -1.68 -10.69 4.76
N TYR A 168 -0.49 -10.11 4.94
CA TYR A 168 0.30 -9.51 3.86
C TYR A 168 0.87 -10.56 2.88
N GLN A 169 1.10 -11.81 3.32
CA GLN A 169 1.52 -12.92 2.45
C GLN A 169 0.32 -13.48 1.68
N LYS A 170 -0.82 -13.63 2.38
CA LYS A 170 -2.11 -14.03 1.80
C LYS A 170 -2.55 -13.03 0.73
N GLY A 171 -2.39 -11.73 0.97
CA GLY A 171 -2.73 -10.66 0.02
C GLY A 171 -1.93 -10.69 -1.29
N GLY A 172 -0.85 -11.47 -1.39
CA GLY A 172 -0.06 -11.58 -2.62
C GLY A 172 -0.88 -12.01 -3.83
N PHE A 173 -1.86 -12.92 -3.69
CA PHE A 173 -2.61 -13.40 -4.85
C PHE A 173 -3.56 -12.30 -5.37
N ILE A 174 -4.04 -11.43 -4.48
CA ILE A 174 -4.91 -10.30 -4.79
C ILE A 174 -4.11 -9.24 -5.54
N ARG A 175 -2.91 -8.92 -5.03
CA ARG A 175 -1.94 -8.05 -5.71
C ARG A 175 -1.60 -8.57 -7.11
N TYR A 176 -1.31 -9.87 -7.22
CA TYR A 176 -1.03 -10.51 -8.51
C TYR A 176 -2.23 -10.46 -9.46
N PHE A 177 -3.43 -10.70 -8.94
CA PHE A 177 -4.66 -10.59 -9.72
C PHE A 177 -4.84 -9.19 -10.30
N TYR A 178 -4.63 -8.13 -9.51
CA TYR A 178 -4.68 -6.75 -10.00
C TYR A 178 -3.69 -6.52 -11.14
N HIS A 179 -2.42 -6.91 -10.96
CA HIS A 179 -1.40 -6.80 -12.02
C HIS A 179 -1.82 -7.54 -13.30
N GLN A 180 -2.32 -8.78 -13.19
CA GLN A 180 -2.79 -9.56 -14.34
C GLN A 180 -4.02 -8.92 -15.02
N LEU A 181 -4.91 -8.31 -14.24
CA LEU A 181 -6.09 -7.61 -14.75
C LEU A 181 -5.66 -6.38 -15.57
N VAL A 182 -4.78 -5.52 -15.02
CA VAL A 182 -4.25 -4.36 -15.74
C VAL A 182 -3.54 -4.79 -17.03
N LYS A 183 -2.73 -5.87 -16.97
CA LYS A 183 -2.03 -6.42 -18.14
C LYS A 183 -2.99 -6.88 -19.24
N LYS A 184 -4.11 -7.50 -18.87
CA LYS A 184 -5.13 -7.96 -19.82
C LYS A 184 -5.89 -6.79 -20.42
N LEU A 185 -6.28 -5.81 -19.59
CA LEU A 185 -7.01 -4.62 -20.05
C LEU A 185 -6.14 -3.77 -20.98
N SER A 186 -4.85 -3.57 -20.65
CA SER A 186 -3.92 -2.75 -21.44
C SER A 186 -3.63 -3.30 -22.84
N ALA A 187 -3.97 -4.57 -23.12
CA ALA A 187 -3.95 -5.11 -24.48
C ALA A 187 -5.06 -4.54 -25.38
N THR A 188 -6.05 -3.85 -24.80
CA THR A 188 -7.26 -3.39 -25.50
C THR A 188 -7.59 -1.90 -25.28
N MET A 189 -6.97 -1.24 -24.30
CA MET A 189 -7.21 0.17 -23.97
C MET A 189 -5.90 0.84 -23.52
N ALA A 190 -5.92 2.18 -23.39
CA ALA A 190 -4.74 2.88 -22.90
C ALA A 190 -4.36 2.40 -21.49
N VAL A 191 -3.07 2.35 -21.18
CA VAL A 191 -2.59 1.81 -19.89
C VAL A 191 -3.19 2.57 -18.69
N ARG A 192 -3.40 3.88 -18.83
CA ARG A 192 -4.06 4.70 -17.81
C ARG A 192 -5.51 4.28 -17.60
N GLU A 193 -6.26 4.03 -18.68
CA GLU A 193 -7.64 3.57 -18.62
C GLU A 193 -7.72 2.15 -18.02
N ALA A 194 -6.76 1.29 -18.36
CA ALA A 194 -6.64 -0.06 -17.80
C ALA A 194 -6.37 -0.04 -16.28
N LEU A 195 -5.46 0.84 -15.83
CA LEU A 195 -5.18 1.06 -14.41
C LEU A 195 -6.41 1.56 -13.65
N SER A 196 -7.06 2.62 -14.15
CA SER A 196 -8.27 3.17 -13.54
C SER A 196 -9.40 2.14 -13.50
N THR A 197 -9.65 1.45 -14.61
CA THR A 197 -10.71 0.43 -14.70
C THR A 197 -10.46 -0.73 -13.73
N ALA A 198 -9.22 -1.22 -13.65
CA ALA A 198 -8.88 -2.26 -12.69
C ALA A 198 -9.02 -1.79 -11.25
N TYR A 199 -8.61 -0.55 -10.95
CA TYR A 199 -8.72 0.04 -9.62
C TYR A 199 -10.18 0.26 -9.21
N ASP A 200 -11.02 0.78 -10.10
CA ASP A 200 -12.44 1.01 -9.86
C ASP A 200 -13.17 -0.29 -9.54
N LEU A 201 -12.86 -1.39 -10.24
CA LEU A 201 -13.40 -2.72 -9.90
C LEU A 201 -13.03 -3.17 -8.49
N PHE A 202 -11.81 -2.88 -8.04
CA PHE A 202 -11.36 -3.18 -6.69
C PHE A 202 -12.02 -2.29 -5.64
N TYR A 203 -12.24 -1.02 -5.96
CA TYR A 203 -12.95 -0.05 -5.12
C TYR A 203 -14.43 -0.39 -4.97
N GLU A 204 -15.12 -0.76 -6.06
CA GLU A 204 -16.52 -1.19 -6.03
C GLU A 204 -16.67 -2.51 -5.25
N PHE A 205 -15.80 -3.49 -5.50
CA PHE A 205 -15.83 -4.75 -4.77
C PHE A 205 -15.65 -4.56 -3.26
N GLU A 206 -14.77 -3.65 -2.85
CA GLU A 206 -14.59 -3.27 -1.45
C GLU A 206 -15.90 -2.76 -0.84
N LYS A 207 -16.57 -1.79 -1.49
CA LYS A 207 -17.84 -1.22 -1.02
C LYS A 207 -19.02 -2.20 -0.97
N GLU A 208 -19.05 -3.19 -1.84
CA GLU A 208 -20.19 -4.12 -1.94
C GLU A 208 -20.04 -5.38 -1.08
N CYS A 209 -18.80 -5.78 -0.75
CA CYS A 209 -18.54 -7.06 -0.10
C CYS A 209 -18.16 -6.94 1.39
N PHE A 210 -17.89 -5.74 1.89
CA PHE A 210 -17.47 -5.49 3.27
C PHE A 210 -18.21 -4.30 3.90
#